data_AF-A0A926DMN8-F1
#
_entry.id   AF-A0A926DMN8-F1
#
_cell.length_a   1.000
_cell.length_b   1.000
_cell.length_c   1.000
_cell.angle_alpha   90.00
_cell.angle_beta   90.00
_cell.angle_gamma   90.00
#
_symmetry.space_group_name_H-M   'P 1'
#
loop_
_entity.id
_entity.type
_entity.pdbx_description
1 polymer ?
#
loop_
_entity_poly.entity_id
_entity_poly.type
_entity_poly.pdbx_seq_one_letter_code
_entity_poly.pdbx_strand_id
1 'polypeptide(L)'
;MPQIDEQKLNEYADAVFNRCNYFNDYTLSTIGRRIKSIGQLNTADQIALKNMADISGDMAAITKKLAEITKMNISDIEKIYTQTVTDGVNSYKPLYDFKGMQFVPFEQNEFAQQLVRNWAVQTAEDMINLSRTKALCFDKYNLAGDVIGSTPLSGAFQKAIDDAVIAVSTGTTDFNTAMRETVKRLGGSGVKVTYGSGVNRSLSGMVRQNLLYGAKQVAQAYDEHVGDQLGCDGFEVDYHAHPRPTHAFMGGEMYSYDGDVTVNGRTYKDGAEALARLGDYGCLHFKTDVILGVSEPRYDAQWLAEQKAKDNTLIEFNGKQKTAYEWQQAQRRIETETRRQRDIAYMANASGDKVLVRQCEDKIIAYRKTYDDLCETVGLEKRYNRMATYYPKPVDKTDGNGIIKTANGLQVKGLTSHARERAAERGVTNSAIETALQKPLVVKEPIIDVYGRKSQRFIGENATVNINPDTGTIITTWKTGKATVKKYKKE
;
A
#
# COMPACT_ATOMS: atom_id res chain seq x y z
N MET A 1 -3.57 -22.26 20.24
CA MET A 1 -4.60 -21.95 19.23
C MET A 1 -3.92 -21.37 17.99
N PRO A 2 -4.32 -21.72 16.75
CA PRO A 2 -3.70 -21.16 15.55
C PRO A 2 -3.90 -19.65 15.47
N GLN A 3 -2.88 -18.97 14.96
CA GLN A 3 -2.75 -17.52 14.89
C GLN A 3 -3.15 -17.04 13.50
N ILE A 4 -3.78 -15.88 13.40
CA ILE A 4 -3.93 -15.19 12.12
C ILE A 4 -2.54 -14.91 11.56
N ASP A 5 -2.27 -15.37 10.34
CA ASP A 5 -0.97 -15.19 9.69
C ASP A 5 -0.78 -13.70 9.32
N GLU A 6 -0.23 -12.93 10.26
CA GLU A 6 0.03 -11.50 10.09
C GLU A 6 0.94 -11.22 8.89
N GLN A 7 1.87 -12.13 8.59
CA GLN A 7 2.78 -11.95 7.47
C GLN A 7 2.00 -12.00 6.15
N LYS A 8 1.20 -13.04 5.93
CA LYS A 8 0.34 -13.14 4.73
C LYS A 8 -0.66 -11.99 4.65
N LEU A 9 -1.26 -11.60 5.77
CA LEU A 9 -2.16 -10.46 5.83
C LEU A 9 -1.47 -9.17 5.38
N ASN A 10 -0.21 -8.96 5.83
CA ASN A 10 0.61 -7.83 5.41
C ASN A 10 1.01 -7.90 3.92
N GLU A 11 1.37 -9.08 3.40
CA GLU A 11 1.75 -9.28 1.99
C GLU A 11 0.60 -8.92 1.03
N TYR A 12 -0.61 -9.39 1.30
CA TYR A 12 -1.76 -9.04 0.47
C TYR A 12 -2.16 -7.56 0.62
N ALA A 13 -2.08 -7.01 1.83
CA ALA A 13 -2.33 -5.60 2.06
C ALA A 13 -1.32 -4.71 1.32
N ASP A 14 -0.09 -5.19 1.12
CA ASP A 14 0.95 -4.48 0.38
C ASP A 14 0.65 -4.39 -1.12
N ALA A 15 0.03 -5.42 -1.73
CA ALA A 15 -0.40 -5.35 -3.13
C ALA A 15 -1.42 -4.21 -3.36
N VAL A 16 -2.41 -4.10 -2.48
CA VAL A 16 -3.41 -3.02 -2.49
C VAL A 16 -2.73 -1.66 -2.23
N PHE A 17 -1.87 -1.58 -1.22
CA PHE A 17 -1.09 -0.39 -0.87
C PHE A 17 -0.26 0.13 -2.07
N ASN A 18 0.40 -0.79 -2.78
CA ASN A 18 1.22 -0.47 -3.95
C ASN A 18 0.40 0.10 -5.11
N ARG A 19 -0.82 -0.40 -5.35
CA ARG A 19 -1.72 0.17 -6.37
C ARG A 19 -2.19 1.57 -5.99
N CYS A 20 -2.44 1.84 -4.71
CA CYS A 20 -2.78 3.20 -4.26
C CYS A 20 -1.58 4.16 -4.37
N ASN A 21 -0.35 3.71 -4.11
CA ASN A 21 0.84 4.51 -4.39
C ASN A 21 1.02 4.76 -5.89
N TYR A 22 0.67 3.81 -6.75
CA TYR A 22 0.64 4.04 -8.18
C TYR A 22 -0.32 5.16 -8.58
N PHE A 23 -1.50 5.23 -7.96
CA PHE A 23 -2.44 6.32 -8.20
C PHE A 23 -1.85 7.68 -7.84
N ASN A 24 -1.18 7.78 -6.69
CA ASN A 24 -0.47 8.97 -6.24
C ASN A 24 0.54 9.43 -7.31
N ASP A 25 1.41 8.51 -7.73
CA ASP A 25 2.44 8.78 -8.73
C ASP A 25 1.79 9.20 -10.07
N TYR A 26 0.81 8.46 -10.56
CA TYR A 26 0.08 8.80 -11.78
C TYR A 26 -0.50 10.22 -11.75
N THR A 27 -1.07 10.63 -10.60
CA THR A 27 -1.64 11.96 -10.42
C THR A 27 -0.55 13.02 -10.45
N LEU A 28 0.50 12.85 -9.63
CA LEU A 28 1.63 13.79 -9.56
C LEU A 28 2.34 13.97 -10.90
N SER A 29 2.57 12.87 -11.64
CA SER A 29 3.19 12.92 -12.97
C SER A 29 2.29 13.54 -14.03
N THR A 30 0.97 13.43 -13.90
CA THR A 30 0.03 14.09 -14.82
C THR A 30 0.11 15.61 -14.64
N ILE A 31 0.08 16.08 -13.39
CA ILE A 31 0.28 17.50 -13.08
C ILE A 31 1.66 17.96 -13.53
N GLY A 32 2.72 17.22 -13.20
CA GLY A 32 4.10 17.54 -13.59
C GLY A 32 4.29 17.64 -15.11
N ARG A 33 3.75 16.70 -15.89
CA ARG A 33 3.81 16.75 -17.37
C ARG A 33 3.05 17.95 -17.94
N ARG A 34 1.93 18.34 -17.33
CA ARG A 34 1.18 19.53 -17.75
C ARG A 34 1.97 20.80 -17.48
N ILE A 35 2.58 20.92 -16.30
CA ILE A 35 3.53 22.01 -15.96
C ILE A 35 4.64 22.08 -17.02
N LYS A 36 5.28 20.95 -17.34
CA LYS A 36 6.33 20.90 -18.36
C LYS A 36 5.87 21.38 -19.73
N SER A 37 4.68 20.93 -20.16
CA SER A 37 4.13 21.25 -21.47
C SER A 37 3.87 22.76 -21.61
N ILE A 38 3.39 23.40 -20.54
CA ILE A 38 3.21 24.85 -20.48
C ILE A 38 4.55 25.58 -20.54
N GLY A 39 5.55 25.13 -19.77
CA GLY A 39 6.89 25.72 -19.78
C GLY A 39 7.65 25.60 -21.11
N GLN A 40 7.17 24.78 -22.05
CA GLN A 40 7.73 24.66 -23.40
C GLN A 40 7.07 25.63 -24.41
N LEU A 41 6.00 26.32 -24.02
CA LEU A 41 5.36 27.33 -24.86
C LEU A 41 6.13 28.65 -24.81
N ASN A 42 6.06 29.40 -25.91
CA ASN A 42 6.52 30.78 -25.93
C ASN A 42 5.46 31.72 -25.31
N THR A 43 5.88 32.87 -24.84
CA THR A 43 5.00 33.92 -24.26
C THR A 43 3.96 34.46 -25.25
N ALA A 44 4.19 34.28 -26.56
CA ALA A 44 3.32 34.80 -27.61
C ALA A 44 2.07 33.93 -27.84
N ASP A 45 2.06 32.66 -27.43
CA ASP A 45 0.95 31.73 -27.70
C ASP A 45 -0.12 31.74 -26.59
N GLN A 46 -0.78 32.89 -26.43
CA GLN A 46 -1.83 33.09 -25.42
C GLN A 46 -3.06 32.18 -25.64
N ILE A 47 -3.35 31.81 -26.91
CA ILE A 47 -4.47 30.94 -27.25
C ILE A 47 -4.16 29.50 -26.80
N ALA A 48 -2.94 29.00 -27.05
CA ALA A 48 -2.55 27.68 -26.55
C ALA A 48 -2.53 27.65 -25.02
N LEU A 49 -2.03 28.71 -24.36
CA LEU A 49 -2.05 28.81 -22.89
C LEU A 49 -3.48 28.76 -22.33
N LYS A 50 -4.43 29.48 -22.94
CA LYS A 50 -5.84 29.44 -22.55
C LYS A 50 -6.46 28.06 -22.73
N ASN A 51 -6.11 27.35 -23.80
CA ASN A 51 -6.61 26.00 -24.05
C ASN A 51 -5.95 24.96 -23.12
N MET A 52 -4.70 25.16 -22.70
CA MET A 52 -4.01 24.29 -21.73
C MET A 52 -4.50 24.48 -20.29
N ALA A 53 -5.22 25.58 -20.01
CA ALA A 53 -5.88 25.81 -18.73
C ALA A 53 -7.07 24.86 -18.48
N ASP A 54 -7.59 24.19 -19.52
CA ASP A 54 -8.63 23.17 -19.37
C ASP A 54 -8.04 21.85 -18.84
N ILE A 55 -8.31 21.57 -17.57
CA ILE A 55 -7.90 20.36 -16.85
C ILE A 55 -8.92 19.21 -16.95
N SER A 56 -10.07 19.41 -17.60
CA SER A 56 -11.19 18.46 -17.59
C SER A 56 -10.79 17.05 -18.07
N GLY A 57 -10.03 16.96 -19.16
CA GLY A 57 -9.53 15.70 -19.70
C GLY A 57 -8.57 14.98 -18.77
N ASP A 58 -7.65 15.69 -18.11
CA ASP A 58 -6.71 15.11 -17.14
C ASP A 58 -7.46 14.61 -15.90
N MET A 59 -8.42 15.40 -15.41
CA MET A 59 -9.25 15.03 -14.28
C MET A 59 -10.08 13.77 -14.57
N ALA A 60 -10.67 13.67 -15.77
CA ALA A 60 -11.36 12.46 -16.20
C ALA A 60 -10.43 11.24 -16.23
N ALA A 61 -9.18 11.42 -16.68
CA ALA A 61 -8.18 10.36 -16.69
C ALA A 61 -7.75 9.93 -15.27
N ILE A 62 -7.57 10.88 -14.35
CA ILE A 62 -7.26 10.63 -12.93
C ILE A 62 -8.41 9.86 -12.27
N THR A 63 -9.66 10.33 -12.40
CA THR A 63 -10.84 9.66 -11.84
C THR A 63 -10.98 8.23 -12.37
N LYS A 64 -10.79 8.04 -13.67
CA LYS A 64 -10.82 6.71 -14.30
C LYS A 64 -9.71 5.80 -13.77
N LYS A 65 -8.49 6.32 -13.59
CA LYS A 65 -7.37 5.55 -13.03
C LYS A 65 -7.66 5.07 -11.62
N LEU A 66 -8.27 5.91 -10.79
CA LEU A 66 -8.66 5.51 -9.44
C LEU A 66 -9.72 4.39 -9.48
N ALA A 67 -10.74 4.53 -10.32
CA ALA A 67 -11.78 3.51 -10.48
C ALA A 67 -11.22 2.14 -10.93
N GLU A 68 -10.23 2.14 -11.84
CA GLU A 68 -9.53 0.91 -12.26
C GLU A 68 -8.81 0.25 -11.08
N ILE A 69 -8.08 1.03 -10.28
CA ILE A 69 -7.33 0.53 -9.12
C ILE A 69 -8.27 -0.04 -8.07
N THR A 70 -9.39 0.64 -7.79
CA THR A 70 -10.35 0.15 -6.81
C THR A 70 -10.98 -1.18 -7.25
N LYS A 71 -11.33 -1.33 -8.53
CA LYS A 71 -11.84 -2.61 -9.06
C LYS A 71 -10.85 -3.77 -8.93
N MET A 72 -9.56 -3.51 -9.12
CA MET A 72 -8.52 -4.53 -8.95
C MET A 72 -8.41 -5.02 -7.51
N ASN A 73 -8.79 -4.20 -6.53
CA ASN A 73 -8.63 -4.52 -5.13
C ASN A 73 -9.68 -5.51 -4.62
N ILE A 74 -10.87 -5.59 -5.22
CA ILE A 74 -11.99 -6.42 -4.72
C ILE A 74 -11.58 -7.88 -4.53
N SER A 75 -11.03 -8.50 -5.57
CA SER A 75 -10.61 -9.91 -5.50
C SER A 75 -9.50 -10.16 -4.49
N ASP A 76 -8.63 -9.18 -4.24
CA ASP A 76 -7.56 -9.33 -3.26
C ASP A 76 -8.07 -9.08 -1.83
N ILE A 77 -9.06 -8.20 -1.65
CA ILE A 77 -9.78 -8.03 -0.37
C ILE A 77 -10.49 -9.34 0.01
N GLU A 78 -11.21 -9.97 -0.93
CA GLU A 78 -11.87 -11.26 -0.71
C GLU A 78 -10.89 -12.36 -0.30
N LYS A 79 -9.73 -12.45 -0.95
CA LYS A 79 -8.68 -13.42 -0.58
C LYS A 79 -8.15 -13.19 0.82
N ILE A 80 -7.92 -11.92 1.18
CA ILE A 80 -7.45 -11.57 2.53
C ILE A 80 -8.46 -12.03 3.57
N TYR A 81 -9.74 -11.69 3.37
CA TYR A 81 -10.78 -12.02 4.35
C TYR A 81 -11.01 -13.51 4.42
N THR A 82 -10.99 -14.20 3.28
CA THR A 82 -11.04 -15.66 3.21
C THR A 82 -9.93 -16.29 4.06
N GLN A 83 -8.69 -15.85 3.87
CA GLN A 83 -7.55 -16.39 4.62
C GLN A 83 -7.71 -16.13 6.13
N THR A 84 -7.98 -14.88 6.52
CA THR A 84 -8.12 -14.50 7.92
C THR A 84 -9.24 -15.27 8.63
N VAL A 85 -10.40 -15.45 7.97
CA VAL A 85 -11.51 -16.23 8.54
C VAL A 85 -11.19 -17.73 8.56
N THR A 86 -10.55 -18.27 7.52
CA THR A 86 -10.16 -19.68 7.49
C THR A 86 -9.23 -20.03 8.65
N ASP A 87 -8.25 -19.16 8.93
CA ASP A 87 -7.34 -19.32 10.06
C ASP A 87 -8.11 -19.29 11.40
N GLY A 88 -9.07 -18.38 11.54
CA GLY A 88 -9.96 -18.29 12.70
C GLY A 88 -10.86 -19.52 12.88
N VAL A 89 -11.50 -20.00 11.81
CA VAL A 89 -12.34 -21.22 11.78
C VAL A 89 -11.56 -22.41 12.34
N ASN A 90 -10.35 -22.63 11.82
CA ASN A 90 -9.52 -23.75 12.22
C ASN A 90 -9.10 -23.70 13.70
N SER A 91 -9.15 -22.52 14.34
CA SER A 91 -8.81 -22.35 15.74
C SER A 91 -9.81 -22.98 16.72
N TYR A 92 -11.07 -23.11 16.30
CA TYR A 92 -12.14 -23.61 17.15
C TYR A 92 -12.29 -25.12 17.18
N LYS A 93 -11.61 -25.86 16.29
CA LYS A 93 -11.76 -27.31 16.20
C LYS A 93 -11.66 -28.04 17.56
N PRO A 94 -10.70 -27.72 18.45
CA PRO A 94 -10.63 -28.38 19.76
C PRO A 94 -11.88 -28.17 20.64
N LEU A 95 -12.50 -27.00 20.58
CA LEU A 95 -13.73 -26.71 21.35
C LEU A 95 -14.95 -27.41 20.77
N TYR A 96 -15.04 -27.54 19.44
CA TYR A 96 -16.06 -28.38 18.80
C TYR A 96 -15.93 -29.85 19.25
N ASP A 97 -14.70 -30.39 19.22
CA ASP A 97 -14.43 -31.76 19.66
C ASP A 97 -14.79 -31.94 21.15
N PHE A 98 -14.46 -30.98 22.00
CA PHE A 98 -14.81 -30.97 23.42
C PHE A 98 -16.33 -30.98 23.67
N LYS A 99 -17.09 -30.21 22.88
CA LYS A 99 -18.57 -30.17 22.96
C LYS A 99 -19.25 -31.36 22.27
N GLY A 100 -18.50 -32.23 21.61
CA GLY A 100 -19.06 -33.31 20.79
C GLY A 100 -19.85 -32.79 19.58
N MET A 101 -19.52 -31.59 19.09
CA MET A 101 -20.18 -30.95 17.95
C MET A 101 -19.40 -31.22 16.67
N GLN A 102 -20.10 -31.32 15.53
CA GLN A 102 -19.45 -31.49 14.24
C GLN A 102 -18.75 -30.19 13.82
N PHE A 103 -17.43 -30.23 13.68
CA PHE A 103 -16.64 -29.14 13.12
C PHE A 103 -16.91 -28.97 11.63
N VAL A 104 -17.16 -27.73 11.19
CA VAL A 104 -17.40 -27.39 9.78
C VAL A 104 -16.24 -26.52 9.26
N PRO A 105 -15.37 -27.03 8.37
CA PRO A 105 -14.27 -26.25 7.81
C PRO A 105 -14.80 -25.14 6.88
N PHE A 106 -13.99 -24.11 6.64
CA PHE A 106 -14.39 -22.92 5.89
C PHE A 106 -15.02 -23.25 4.51
N GLU A 107 -14.46 -24.22 3.79
CA GLU A 107 -14.93 -24.64 2.46
C GLU A 107 -16.37 -25.19 2.48
N GLN A 108 -16.84 -25.65 3.63
CA GLN A 108 -18.20 -26.18 3.85
C GLN A 108 -19.07 -25.22 4.68
N ASN A 109 -18.49 -24.16 5.24
CA ASN A 109 -19.18 -23.22 6.11
C ASN A 109 -19.79 -22.07 5.30
N GLU A 110 -21.07 -22.23 4.90
CA GLU A 110 -21.77 -21.22 4.11
C GLU A 110 -21.87 -19.86 4.81
N PHE A 111 -22.03 -19.85 6.15
CA PHE A 111 -22.06 -18.62 6.93
C PHE A 111 -20.74 -17.86 6.83
N ALA A 112 -19.60 -18.53 7.07
CA ALA A 112 -18.28 -17.94 6.98
C ALA A 112 -18.01 -17.38 5.57
N GLN A 113 -18.40 -18.12 4.52
CA GLN A 113 -18.23 -17.68 3.14
C GLN A 113 -19.12 -16.48 2.79
N GLN A 114 -20.37 -16.46 3.24
CA GLN A 114 -21.27 -15.32 3.03
C GLN A 114 -20.77 -14.09 3.79
N LEU A 115 -20.29 -14.25 5.01
CA LEU A 115 -19.71 -13.18 5.81
C LEU A 115 -18.51 -12.54 5.09
N VAL A 116 -17.56 -13.36 4.64
CA VAL A 116 -16.40 -12.90 3.85
C VAL A 116 -16.84 -12.10 2.61
N ARG A 117 -17.78 -12.64 1.83
CA ARG A 117 -18.27 -11.97 0.61
C ARG A 117 -18.92 -10.62 0.93
N ASN A 118 -19.81 -10.57 1.91
CA ASN A 118 -20.55 -9.35 2.25
C ASN A 118 -19.59 -8.23 2.70
N TRP A 119 -18.65 -8.53 3.58
CA TRP A 119 -17.68 -7.56 4.07
C TRP A 119 -16.66 -7.14 3.01
N ALA A 120 -16.26 -8.06 2.13
CA ALA A 120 -15.37 -7.72 1.03
C ALA A 120 -16.04 -6.75 0.04
N VAL A 121 -17.33 -6.99 -0.28
CA VAL A 121 -18.15 -6.06 -1.08
C VAL A 121 -18.29 -4.72 -0.37
N GLN A 122 -18.65 -4.69 0.91
CA GLN A 122 -18.78 -3.45 1.68
C GLN A 122 -17.47 -2.65 1.73
N THR A 123 -16.35 -3.32 2.01
CA THR A 123 -15.03 -2.68 2.05
C THR A 123 -14.64 -2.14 0.67
N ALA A 124 -14.92 -2.90 -0.38
CA ALA A 124 -14.70 -2.46 -1.76
C ALA A 124 -15.59 -1.25 -2.09
N GLU A 125 -16.86 -1.25 -1.69
CA GLU A 125 -17.80 -0.15 -1.90
C GLU A 125 -17.35 1.12 -1.18
N ASP A 126 -16.89 1.03 0.07
CA ASP A 126 -16.31 2.16 0.79
C ASP A 126 -15.10 2.73 0.03
N MET A 127 -14.23 1.87 -0.48
CA MET A 127 -13.10 2.28 -1.33
C MET A 127 -13.54 2.89 -2.67
N ILE A 128 -14.63 2.42 -3.27
CA ILE A 128 -15.19 2.97 -4.52
C ILE A 128 -15.84 4.32 -4.24
N ASN A 129 -16.57 4.45 -3.13
CA ASN A 129 -17.25 5.67 -2.74
C ASN A 129 -16.25 6.80 -2.53
N LEU A 130 -15.09 6.50 -1.94
CA LEU A 130 -13.96 7.44 -1.86
C LEU A 130 -13.53 7.96 -3.23
N SER A 131 -13.44 7.09 -4.25
CA SER A 131 -13.10 7.50 -5.63
C SER A 131 -14.14 8.39 -6.30
N ARG A 132 -15.38 8.37 -5.79
CA ARG A 132 -16.51 9.16 -6.28
C ARG A 132 -16.73 10.44 -5.47
N THR A 133 -16.01 10.63 -4.37
CA THR A 133 -16.13 11.81 -3.50
C THR A 133 -15.14 12.92 -3.88
N LYS A 134 -15.47 14.17 -3.50
CA LYS A 134 -14.54 15.30 -3.53
C LYS A 134 -13.47 15.24 -2.41
N ALA A 135 -13.30 14.09 -1.75
CA ALA A 135 -12.40 13.95 -0.59
C ALA A 135 -10.92 13.91 -0.99
N LEU A 136 -10.60 13.71 -2.27
CA LEU A 136 -9.22 13.77 -2.73
C LEU A 136 -8.68 15.19 -2.66
N CYS A 137 -7.52 15.34 -2.03
CA CYS A 137 -6.92 16.64 -1.78
C CYS A 137 -5.39 16.58 -1.73
N PHE A 138 -4.79 17.75 -1.59
CA PHE A 138 -3.40 17.94 -1.15
C PHE A 138 -3.41 18.72 0.17
N ASP A 139 -2.40 18.49 1.00
CA ASP A 139 -2.19 19.25 2.23
C ASP A 139 -1.92 20.72 1.92
N LYS A 140 -2.47 21.60 2.75
CA LYS A 140 -2.13 23.01 2.79
C LYS A 140 -1.15 23.23 3.94
N TYR A 141 -0.03 23.89 3.65
CA TYR A 141 1.01 24.16 4.64
C TYR A 141 1.03 25.63 5.06
N ASN A 142 1.38 25.90 6.32
CA ASN A 142 1.82 27.23 6.76
C ASN A 142 3.30 27.45 6.40
N LEU A 143 3.84 28.62 6.75
CA LEU A 143 5.26 28.96 6.52
C LEU A 143 6.24 28.10 7.34
N ALA A 144 5.79 27.53 8.47
CA ALA A 144 6.59 26.62 9.29
C ALA A 144 6.59 25.16 8.75
N GLY A 145 5.75 24.86 7.75
CA GLY A 145 5.62 23.53 7.16
C GLY A 145 4.57 22.65 7.82
N ASP A 146 3.75 23.18 8.73
CA ASP A 146 2.65 22.45 9.37
C ASP A 146 1.44 22.36 8.45
N VAL A 147 0.74 21.24 8.50
CA VAL A 147 -0.53 21.05 7.78
C VAL A 147 -1.62 21.86 8.48
N ILE A 148 -2.19 22.84 7.78
CA ILE A 148 -3.25 23.73 8.28
C ILE A 148 -4.60 23.52 7.56
N GLY A 149 -4.67 22.52 6.68
CA GLY A 149 -5.90 22.19 5.97
C GLY A 149 -5.63 21.40 4.70
N SER A 150 -6.59 21.43 3.78
CA SER A 150 -6.52 20.72 2.51
C SER A 150 -6.97 21.62 1.36
N THR A 151 -6.48 21.31 0.17
CA THR A 151 -6.97 21.87 -1.10
C THR A 151 -7.51 20.71 -1.94
N PRO A 152 -8.77 20.75 -2.42
CA PRO A 152 -9.31 19.71 -3.29
C PRO A 152 -8.40 19.45 -4.50
N LEU A 153 -8.33 18.20 -4.95
CA LEU A 153 -7.42 17.78 -6.02
C LEU A 153 -7.56 18.64 -7.28
N SER A 154 -8.80 18.92 -7.71
CA SER A 154 -9.06 19.79 -8.88
C SER A 154 -8.57 21.22 -8.67
N GLY A 155 -8.79 21.79 -7.49
CA GLY A 155 -8.33 23.14 -7.16
C GLY A 155 -6.80 23.23 -7.07
N ALA A 156 -6.15 22.20 -6.52
CA ALA A 156 -4.70 22.12 -6.47
C ALA A 156 -4.08 21.96 -7.87
N PHE A 157 -4.73 21.18 -8.75
CA PHE A 157 -4.35 21.05 -10.15
C PHE A 157 -4.50 22.40 -10.86
N GLN A 158 -5.70 23.01 -10.82
CA GLN A 158 -5.95 24.30 -11.47
C GLN A 158 -4.92 25.35 -11.04
N LYS A 159 -4.68 25.48 -9.73
CA LYS A 159 -3.67 26.40 -9.22
C LYS A 159 -2.27 26.13 -9.79
N ALA A 160 -1.87 24.87 -9.93
CA ALA A 160 -0.57 24.53 -10.50
C ALA A 160 -0.45 24.95 -11.98
N ILE A 161 -1.56 24.94 -12.71
CA ILE A 161 -1.62 25.40 -14.10
C ILE A 161 -1.62 26.92 -14.16
N ASP A 162 -2.39 27.59 -13.31
CA ASP A 162 -2.39 29.05 -13.21
C ASP A 162 -0.97 29.57 -12.87
N ASP A 163 -0.30 28.94 -11.89
CA ASP A 163 1.08 29.25 -11.51
C ASP A 163 2.04 29.08 -12.71
N ALA A 164 1.88 28.01 -13.50
CA ALA A 164 2.69 27.77 -14.69
C ALA A 164 2.43 28.78 -15.82
N VAL A 165 1.17 29.14 -16.08
CA VAL A 165 0.80 30.15 -17.07
C VAL A 165 1.38 31.52 -16.69
N ILE A 166 1.31 31.89 -15.40
CA ILE A 166 1.93 33.12 -14.88
C ILE A 166 3.46 33.08 -15.04
N ALA A 167 4.10 31.96 -14.72
CA ALA A 167 5.55 31.81 -14.84
C ALA A 167 6.03 32.00 -16.29
N VAL A 168 5.32 31.42 -17.27
CA VAL A 168 5.60 31.66 -18.69
C VAL A 168 5.35 33.13 -19.04
N SER A 169 4.18 33.67 -18.70
CA SER A 169 3.75 35.01 -19.12
C SER A 169 4.64 36.14 -18.59
N THR A 170 5.20 35.98 -17.39
CA THR A 170 6.04 37.00 -16.76
C THR A 170 7.50 36.94 -17.23
N GLY A 171 8.02 35.77 -17.60
CA GLY A 171 9.36 35.62 -18.19
C GLY A 171 10.54 36.09 -17.31
N THR A 172 10.32 36.37 -16.02
CA THR A 172 11.31 37.02 -15.14
C THR A 172 12.31 36.05 -14.51
N THR A 173 12.11 34.72 -14.64
CA THR A 173 12.98 33.68 -14.05
C THR A 173 13.01 32.41 -14.93
N ASP A 174 14.00 31.53 -14.68
CA ASP A 174 13.99 30.16 -15.21
C ASP A 174 12.68 29.45 -14.80
N PHE A 175 11.94 28.92 -15.78
CA PHE A 175 10.61 28.33 -15.56
C PHE A 175 10.63 27.21 -14.50
N ASN A 176 11.66 26.37 -14.51
CA ASN A 176 11.77 25.29 -13.53
C ASN A 176 11.95 25.84 -12.12
N THR A 177 12.73 26.90 -11.97
CA THR A 177 12.92 27.61 -10.70
C THR A 177 11.61 28.26 -10.23
N ALA A 178 10.83 28.87 -11.11
CA ALA A 178 9.50 29.42 -10.78
C ALA A 178 8.52 28.34 -10.29
N MET A 179 8.57 27.14 -10.88
CA MET A 179 7.65 26.04 -10.55
C MET A 179 8.10 25.18 -9.36
N ARG A 180 9.33 25.36 -8.87
CA ARG A 180 9.95 24.48 -7.87
C ARG A 180 9.15 24.36 -6.58
N GLU A 181 8.61 25.46 -6.07
CA GLU A 181 7.80 25.43 -4.85
C GLU A 181 6.43 24.77 -5.06
N THR A 182 5.83 24.92 -6.24
CA THR A 182 4.59 24.19 -6.59
C THR A 182 4.84 22.69 -6.68
N VAL A 183 5.97 22.27 -7.26
CA VAL A 183 6.39 20.85 -7.30
C VAL A 183 6.66 20.31 -5.89
N LYS A 184 7.42 21.04 -5.06
CA LYS A 184 7.69 20.63 -3.67
C LYS A 184 6.42 20.54 -2.82
N ARG A 185 5.49 21.47 -2.98
CA ARG A 185 4.22 21.49 -2.23
C ARG A 185 3.33 20.31 -2.60
N LEU A 186 3.11 20.09 -3.89
CA LEU A 186 2.22 19.02 -4.36
C LEU A 186 2.87 17.64 -4.20
N GLY A 187 4.12 17.48 -4.63
CA GLY A 187 4.87 16.24 -4.43
C GLY A 187 5.12 15.95 -2.95
N GLY A 188 5.39 16.98 -2.13
CA GLY A 188 5.65 16.81 -0.70
C GLY A 188 4.42 16.40 0.11
N SER A 189 3.23 16.74 -0.37
CA SER A 189 1.99 16.22 0.20
C SER A 189 1.66 14.84 -0.37
N GLY A 190 1.76 14.67 -1.68
CA GLY A 190 1.12 13.55 -2.37
C GLY A 190 -0.41 13.66 -2.30
N VAL A 191 -1.11 12.77 -2.99
CA VAL A 191 -2.57 12.72 -2.96
C VAL A 191 -3.05 12.18 -1.61
N LYS A 192 -3.92 12.96 -0.98
CA LYS A 192 -4.55 12.66 0.31
C LYS A 192 -6.05 12.45 0.17
N VAL A 193 -6.62 11.88 1.22
CA VAL A 193 -8.05 11.86 1.52
C VAL A 193 -8.25 12.75 2.74
N THR A 194 -9.14 13.74 2.63
CA THR A 194 -9.54 14.60 3.75
C THR A 194 -10.77 14.04 4.45
N TYR A 195 -10.80 14.13 5.78
CA TYR A 195 -11.93 13.72 6.60
C TYR A 195 -12.64 14.94 7.18
N GLY A 196 -13.93 14.80 7.52
CA GLY A 196 -14.68 15.87 8.21
C GLY A 196 -14.06 16.32 9.54
N SER A 197 -13.20 15.48 10.13
CA SER A 197 -12.39 15.81 11.32
C SER A 197 -11.20 16.74 11.06
N GLY A 198 -10.94 17.13 9.81
CA GLY A 198 -9.80 17.98 9.41
C GLY A 198 -8.47 17.25 9.26
N VAL A 199 -8.42 15.94 9.54
CA VAL A 199 -7.22 15.12 9.32
C VAL A 199 -7.13 14.72 7.84
N ASN A 200 -5.93 14.82 7.28
CA ASN A 200 -5.62 14.30 5.95
C ASN A 200 -4.79 13.02 6.07
N ARG A 201 -5.11 12.00 5.26
CA ARG A 201 -4.33 10.75 5.20
C ARG A 201 -3.95 10.42 3.78
N SER A 202 -2.83 9.73 3.55
CA SER A 202 -2.54 9.23 2.20
C SER A 202 -3.58 8.19 1.80
N LEU A 203 -3.93 8.16 0.52
CA LEU A 203 -4.87 7.16 -0.01
C LEU A 203 -4.40 5.74 0.33
N SER A 204 -3.12 5.46 0.12
CA SER A 204 -2.53 4.14 0.40
C SER A 204 -2.57 3.78 1.89
N GLY A 205 -2.31 4.74 2.78
CA GLY A 205 -2.36 4.52 4.22
C GLY A 205 -3.76 4.24 4.72
N MET A 206 -4.74 5.01 4.27
CA MET A 206 -6.15 4.78 4.58
C MET A 206 -6.63 3.43 4.04
N VAL A 207 -6.42 3.14 2.76
CA VAL A 207 -6.90 1.89 2.15
C VAL A 207 -6.33 0.68 2.87
N ARG A 208 -5.02 0.70 3.16
CA ARG A 208 -4.39 -0.37 3.92
C ARG A 208 -4.98 -0.52 5.32
N GLN A 209 -5.28 0.59 6.00
CA GLN A 209 -5.89 0.56 7.32
C GLN A 209 -7.31 -0.01 7.30
N ASN A 210 -8.15 0.44 6.37
CA ASN A 210 -9.51 -0.06 6.21
C ASN A 210 -9.53 -1.54 5.87
N LEU A 211 -8.58 -1.99 5.04
CA LEU A 211 -8.43 -3.39 4.66
C LEU A 211 -8.13 -4.28 5.88
N LEU A 212 -7.12 -3.91 6.67
CA LEU A 212 -6.77 -4.65 7.88
C LEU A 212 -7.88 -4.61 8.93
N TYR A 213 -8.53 -3.45 9.08
CA TYR A 213 -9.64 -3.31 10.00
C TYR A 213 -10.82 -4.17 9.58
N GLY A 214 -11.18 -4.20 8.29
CA GLY A 214 -12.23 -5.08 7.79
C GLY A 214 -11.86 -6.55 7.96
N ALA A 215 -10.60 -6.96 7.74
CA ALA A 215 -10.17 -8.34 8.01
C ALA A 215 -10.38 -8.72 9.48
N LYS A 216 -10.06 -7.80 10.40
CA LYS A 216 -10.36 -7.94 11.83
C LYS A 216 -11.86 -8.04 12.11
N GLN A 217 -12.67 -7.15 11.54
CA GLN A 217 -14.11 -7.16 11.78
C GLN A 217 -14.78 -8.44 11.28
N VAL A 218 -14.38 -8.96 10.11
CA VAL A 218 -14.90 -10.24 9.59
C VAL A 218 -14.50 -11.40 10.51
N ALA A 219 -13.23 -11.44 10.94
CA ALA A 219 -12.77 -12.45 11.88
C ALA A 219 -13.57 -12.41 13.18
N GLN A 220 -13.73 -11.22 13.78
CA GLN A 220 -14.46 -11.03 15.04
C GLN A 220 -15.96 -11.38 14.90
N ALA A 221 -16.60 -11.03 13.79
CA ALA A 221 -17.99 -11.39 13.57
C ALA A 221 -18.20 -12.91 13.40
N TYR A 222 -17.21 -13.61 12.84
CA TYR A 222 -17.21 -15.07 12.81
C TYR A 222 -16.94 -15.66 14.20
N ASP A 223 -15.96 -15.09 14.91
CA ASP A 223 -15.56 -15.47 16.27
C ASP A 223 -16.76 -15.42 17.23
N GLU A 224 -17.50 -14.31 17.24
CA GLU A 224 -18.71 -14.11 18.06
C GLU A 224 -19.80 -15.13 17.73
N HIS A 225 -20.03 -15.40 16.43
CA HIS A 225 -21.02 -16.41 16.02
C HIS A 225 -20.67 -17.80 16.55
N VAL A 226 -19.39 -18.19 16.50
CA VAL A 226 -18.94 -19.49 16.98
C VAL A 226 -18.86 -19.53 18.51
N GLY A 227 -18.48 -18.42 19.15
CA GLY A 227 -18.48 -18.24 20.59
C GLY A 227 -19.87 -18.49 21.17
N ASP A 228 -20.90 -17.90 20.58
CA ASP A 228 -22.31 -18.12 20.97
C ASP A 228 -22.71 -19.59 20.81
N GLN A 229 -22.34 -20.24 19.71
CA GLN A 229 -22.66 -21.65 19.46
C GLN A 229 -22.00 -22.61 20.45
N LEU A 230 -20.76 -22.31 20.85
CA LEU A 230 -19.98 -23.12 21.78
C LEU A 230 -20.26 -22.76 23.25
N GLY A 231 -20.96 -21.65 23.51
CA GLY A 231 -21.20 -21.13 24.85
C GLY A 231 -19.91 -20.68 25.52
N CYS A 232 -19.10 -19.90 24.78
CA CYS A 232 -17.92 -19.24 25.31
C CYS A 232 -18.34 -18.12 26.30
N ASP A 233 -17.67 -18.07 27.45
CA ASP A 233 -17.92 -17.15 28.56
C ASP A 233 -16.75 -16.17 28.81
N GLY A 234 -15.72 -16.24 27.96
CA GLY A 234 -14.62 -15.29 27.97
C GLY A 234 -13.96 -15.14 26.61
N PHE A 235 -12.89 -14.36 26.57
CA PHE A 235 -12.07 -14.15 25.37
C PHE A 235 -10.60 -14.00 25.75
N GLU A 236 -9.71 -14.37 24.83
CA GLU A 236 -8.29 -14.07 24.91
C GLU A 236 -7.93 -13.01 23.86
N VAL A 237 -7.06 -12.08 24.21
CA VAL A 237 -6.50 -11.11 23.25
C VAL A 237 -5.11 -11.57 22.82
N ASP A 238 -4.80 -11.49 21.53
CA ASP A 238 -3.47 -11.82 21.01
C ASP A 238 -2.37 -10.94 21.62
N TYR A 239 -1.15 -11.47 21.70
CA TYR A 239 0.03 -10.71 22.02
C TYR A 239 0.83 -10.44 20.75
N HIS A 240 1.25 -9.18 20.59
CA HIS A 240 2.27 -8.81 19.61
C HIS A 240 3.32 -7.91 20.26
N ALA A 241 4.56 -8.02 19.80
CA ALA A 241 5.66 -7.20 20.31
C ALA A 241 5.43 -5.71 20.01
N HIS A 242 5.94 -4.87 20.90
CA HIS A 242 5.90 -3.41 20.80
C HIS A 242 4.48 -2.83 20.70
N PRO A 243 3.54 -3.24 21.59
CA PRO A 243 2.18 -2.73 21.55
C PRO A 243 2.15 -1.24 21.81
N ARG A 244 1.09 -0.58 21.31
CA ARG A 244 0.77 0.78 21.74
C ARG A 244 0.68 0.78 23.26
N PRO A 245 1.30 1.73 24.00
CA PRO A 245 1.30 1.71 25.46
C PRO A 245 -0.09 1.59 26.09
N THR A 246 -1.10 2.23 25.50
CA THR A 246 -2.50 2.16 25.96
C THR A 246 -3.19 0.82 25.71
N HIS A 247 -2.55 -0.11 25.01
CA HIS A 247 -3.05 -1.43 24.63
C HIS A 247 -2.19 -2.56 25.23
N ALA A 248 -1.04 -2.23 25.84
CA ALA A 248 -0.08 -3.23 26.31
C ALA A 248 -0.65 -4.15 27.40
N PHE A 249 -1.60 -3.66 28.21
CA PHE A 249 -2.18 -4.43 29.31
C PHE A 249 -2.96 -5.65 28.84
N MET A 250 -3.65 -5.56 27.69
CA MET A 250 -4.54 -6.62 27.21
C MET A 250 -3.85 -7.72 26.42
N GLY A 251 -2.68 -7.45 25.84
CA GLY A 251 -2.01 -8.41 24.97
C GLY A 251 -1.68 -9.73 25.68
N GLY A 252 -2.15 -10.85 25.13
CA GLY A 252 -1.93 -12.20 25.63
C GLY A 252 -2.75 -12.59 26.87
N GLU A 253 -3.67 -11.74 27.32
CA GLU A 253 -4.48 -12.01 28.52
C GLU A 253 -5.85 -12.62 28.17
N MET A 254 -6.37 -13.44 29.10
CA MET A 254 -7.73 -13.98 29.08
C MET A 254 -8.64 -13.19 30.01
N TYR A 255 -9.82 -12.84 29.51
CA TYR A 255 -10.82 -12.04 30.20
C TYR A 255 -12.16 -12.75 30.21
N SER A 256 -12.96 -12.41 31.23
CA SER A 256 -14.37 -12.77 31.31
C SER A 256 -15.24 -11.73 30.63
N TYR A 257 -16.33 -12.17 30.02
CA TYR A 257 -17.37 -11.28 29.51
C TYR A 257 -18.23 -10.67 30.63
N ASP A 258 -18.41 -11.39 31.74
CA ASP A 258 -19.37 -11.09 32.80
C ASP A 258 -18.71 -10.68 34.13
N GLY A 259 -17.75 -9.76 34.05
CA GLY A 259 -17.00 -9.29 35.22
C GLY A 259 -16.00 -10.31 35.76
N ASP A 260 -15.40 -10.00 36.91
CA ASP A 260 -14.41 -10.88 37.54
C ASP A 260 -15.04 -12.23 37.94
N VAL A 261 -14.43 -13.34 37.49
CA VAL A 261 -14.91 -14.71 37.76
C VAL A 261 -13.75 -15.63 38.12
N THR A 262 -14.00 -16.60 39.00
CA THR A 262 -13.02 -17.64 39.33
C THR A 262 -13.54 -19.01 38.92
N VAL A 263 -12.83 -19.65 37.99
CA VAL A 263 -13.15 -21.00 37.49
C VAL A 263 -11.95 -21.90 37.72
N ASN A 264 -12.16 -23.08 38.32
CA ASN A 264 -11.10 -24.05 38.63
C ASN A 264 -9.90 -23.45 39.41
N GLY A 265 -10.16 -22.50 40.31
CA GLY A 265 -9.13 -21.85 41.12
C GLY A 265 -8.31 -20.77 40.39
N ARG A 266 -8.60 -20.49 39.11
CA ARG A 266 -8.03 -19.38 38.35
C ARG A 266 -9.03 -18.24 38.22
N THR A 267 -8.59 -17.03 38.58
CA THR A 267 -9.38 -15.81 38.42
C THR A 267 -9.14 -15.17 37.05
N TYR A 268 -10.22 -14.83 36.36
CA TYR A 268 -10.25 -14.09 35.12
C TYR A 268 -10.85 -12.71 35.40
N LYS A 269 -10.21 -11.66 34.88
CA LYS A 269 -10.65 -10.28 35.10
C LYS A 269 -11.78 -9.89 34.15
N ASP A 270 -12.55 -8.89 34.54
CA ASP A 270 -13.47 -8.20 33.66
C ASP A 270 -12.77 -7.70 32.38
N GLY A 271 -13.32 -8.09 31.24
CA GLY A 271 -12.83 -7.73 29.91
C GLY A 271 -13.30 -6.38 29.38
N ALA A 272 -14.19 -5.66 30.07
CA ALA A 272 -14.82 -4.45 29.55
C ALA A 272 -13.81 -3.40 29.03
N GLU A 273 -12.70 -3.16 29.75
CA GLU A 273 -11.67 -2.22 29.27
C GLU A 273 -10.96 -2.74 28.02
N ALA A 274 -10.61 -4.04 27.97
CA ALA A 274 -9.97 -4.64 26.81
C ALA A 274 -10.88 -4.57 25.57
N LEU A 275 -12.18 -4.89 25.72
CA LEU A 275 -13.17 -4.77 24.66
C LEU A 275 -13.30 -3.33 24.14
N ALA A 276 -13.31 -2.34 25.04
CA ALA A 276 -13.32 -0.94 24.65
C ALA A 276 -12.07 -0.56 23.83
N ARG A 277 -10.88 -1.02 24.23
CA ARG A 277 -9.62 -0.79 23.49
C ARG A 277 -9.54 -1.55 22.17
N LEU A 278 -10.18 -2.70 22.05
CA LEU A 278 -10.26 -3.43 20.78
C LEU A 278 -11.00 -2.63 19.70
N GLY A 279 -11.87 -1.70 20.10
CA GLY A 279 -12.56 -0.75 19.23
C GLY A 279 -11.73 0.47 18.80
N ASP A 280 -10.55 0.70 19.38
CA ASP A 280 -9.71 1.85 19.01
C ASP A 280 -9.30 1.79 17.53
N TYR A 281 -9.38 2.94 16.86
CA TYR A 281 -8.93 3.07 15.48
C TYR A 281 -7.45 2.68 15.34
N GLY A 282 -7.16 1.73 14.45
CA GLY A 282 -5.80 1.25 14.24
C GLY A 282 -5.37 0.11 15.16
N CYS A 283 -6.22 -0.33 16.08
CA CYS A 283 -5.98 -1.52 16.90
C CYS A 283 -6.05 -2.79 16.04
N LEU A 284 -4.93 -3.48 15.90
CA LEU A 284 -4.80 -4.72 15.13
C LEU A 284 -4.86 -5.99 16.00
N HIS A 285 -5.11 -5.85 17.30
CA HIS A 285 -5.34 -7.00 18.16
C HIS A 285 -6.62 -7.73 17.74
N PHE A 286 -6.54 -9.06 17.78
CA PHE A 286 -7.63 -10.00 17.60
C PHE A 286 -8.02 -10.59 18.96
N LYS A 287 -9.33 -10.60 19.23
CA LYS A 287 -9.88 -11.44 20.28
C LYS A 287 -10.23 -12.81 19.69
N THR A 288 -10.17 -13.82 20.54
CA THR A 288 -10.70 -15.16 20.27
C THR A 288 -11.54 -15.58 21.46
N ASP A 289 -12.80 -15.93 21.21
CA ASP A 289 -13.70 -16.40 22.26
C ASP A 289 -13.26 -17.76 22.81
N VAL A 290 -13.36 -17.91 24.13
CA VAL A 290 -12.87 -19.06 24.89
C VAL A 290 -13.90 -19.51 25.93
N ILE A 291 -13.79 -20.77 26.35
CA ILE A 291 -14.51 -21.29 27.51
C ILE A 291 -13.56 -21.26 28.71
N LEU A 292 -13.86 -20.43 29.70
CA LEU A 292 -13.03 -20.25 30.89
C LEU A 292 -12.90 -21.56 31.67
N GLY A 293 -11.66 -21.91 32.02
CA GLY A 293 -11.35 -23.17 32.70
C GLY A 293 -11.33 -24.41 31.80
N VAL A 294 -11.66 -24.28 30.51
CA VAL A 294 -11.56 -25.35 29.51
C VAL A 294 -10.51 -25.01 28.45
N SER A 295 -10.55 -23.79 27.90
CA SER A 295 -9.58 -23.33 26.91
C SER A 295 -8.20 -23.12 27.53
N GLU A 296 -7.17 -23.63 26.86
CA GLU A 296 -5.79 -23.37 27.22
C GLU A 296 -5.33 -21.99 26.71
N PRO A 297 -4.59 -21.20 27.52
CA PRO A 297 -3.97 -19.96 27.05
C PRO A 297 -3.09 -20.15 25.82
N ARG A 298 -3.12 -19.19 24.90
CA ARG A 298 -2.21 -19.17 23.75
C ARG A 298 -0.76 -19.01 24.14
N TYR A 299 -0.50 -18.30 25.24
CA TYR A 299 0.84 -17.95 25.67
C TYR A 299 1.13 -18.54 27.05
N ASP A 300 2.33 -19.10 27.20
CA ASP A 300 2.86 -19.44 28.52
C ASP A 300 3.00 -18.16 29.37
N ALA A 301 2.61 -18.24 30.64
CA ALA A 301 2.55 -17.08 31.52
C ALA A 301 3.94 -16.48 31.82
N GLN A 302 4.96 -17.33 31.98
CA GLN A 302 6.32 -16.86 32.21
C GLN A 302 6.85 -16.19 30.95
N TRP A 303 6.66 -16.83 29.80
CA TRP A 303 7.05 -16.25 28.51
C TRP A 303 6.38 -14.90 28.25
N LEU A 304 5.06 -14.77 28.49
CA LEU A 304 4.32 -13.53 28.27
C LEU A 304 4.83 -12.40 29.16
N ALA A 305 5.10 -12.69 30.44
CA ALA A 305 5.69 -11.72 31.36
C ALA A 305 7.07 -11.25 30.90
N GLU A 306 7.91 -12.18 30.43
CA GLU A 306 9.22 -11.86 29.86
C GLU A 306 9.11 -10.98 28.61
N GLN A 307 8.16 -11.24 27.70
CA GLN A 307 7.95 -10.40 26.53
C GLN A 307 7.46 -8.99 26.89
N LYS A 308 6.47 -8.89 27.80
CA LYS A 308 5.98 -7.60 28.29
C LYS A 308 7.08 -6.78 28.98
N ALA A 309 8.02 -7.43 29.67
CA ALA A 309 9.19 -6.75 30.23
C ALA A 309 10.13 -6.22 29.13
N LYS A 310 10.38 -7.02 28.08
CA LYS A 310 11.20 -6.61 26.92
C LYS A 310 10.61 -5.41 26.19
N ASP A 311 9.28 -5.35 26.01
CA ASP A 311 8.60 -4.24 25.34
C ASP A 311 8.87 -2.87 25.99
N ASN A 312 9.14 -2.86 27.30
CA ASN A 312 9.40 -1.66 28.08
C ASN A 312 10.90 -1.33 28.23
N THR A 313 11.78 -2.15 27.66
CA THR A 313 13.23 -1.91 27.71
C THR A 313 13.59 -0.67 26.89
N LEU A 314 14.40 0.21 27.48
CA LEU A 314 14.92 1.39 26.80
C LEU A 314 16.14 0.99 25.96
N ILE A 315 16.10 1.38 24.70
CA ILE A 315 17.17 1.15 23.72
C ILE A 315 17.77 2.51 23.37
N GLU A 316 19.09 2.62 23.44
CA GLU A 316 19.81 3.83 23.07
C GLU A 316 20.13 3.87 21.58
N PHE A 317 19.81 5.00 20.93
CA PHE A 317 20.24 5.29 19.57
C PHE A 317 20.42 6.81 19.40
N ASN A 318 21.59 7.21 18.88
CA ASN A 318 21.96 8.62 18.70
C ASN A 318 21.75 9.49 19.98
N GLY A 319 22.18 8.97 21.13
CA GLY A 319 22.11 9.67 22.42
C GLY A 319 20.70 9.87 22.97
N LYS A 320 19.70 9.18 22.42
CA LYS A 320 18.33 9.15 22.94
C LYS A 320 18.01 7.75 23.42
N GLN A 321 17.31 7.64 24.54
CA GLN A 321 16.79 6.37 25.04
C GLN A 321 15.28 6.35 24.85
N LYS A 322 14.78 5.29 24.19
CA LYS A 322 13.36 5.11 23.91
C LYS A 322 12.99 3.64 23.95
N THR A 323 11.72 3.36 24.20
CA THR A 323 11.17 2.01 24.01
C THR A 323 11.22 1.62 22.53
N ALA A 324 11.18 0.32 22.24
CA ALA A 324 11.11 -0.16 20.87
C ALA A 324 9.84 0.33 20.13
N TYR A 325 8.71 0.50 20.82
CA TYR A 325 7.50 1.12 20.24
C TYR A 325 7.78 2.55 19.75
N GLU A 326 8.44 3.37 20.56
CA GLU A 326 8.79 4.75 20.18
C GLU A 326 9.81 4.78 19.04
N TRP A 327 10.76 3.85 19.01
CA TRP A 327 11.69 3.73 17.89
C TRP A 327 11.00 3.29 16.60
N GLN A 328 9.99 2.42 16.65
CA GLN A 328 9.14 2.15 15.48
C GLN A 328 8.42 3.41 15.01
N GLN A 329 8.02 4.32 15.90
CA GLN A 329 7.45 5.61 15.49
C GLN A 329 8.50 6.48 14.79
N ALA A 330 9.76 6.48 15.26
CA ALA A 330 10.86 7.16 14.58
C ALA A 330 11.16 6.54 13.20
N GLN A 331 11.19 5.21 13.12
CA GLN A 331 11.32 4.44 11.88
C GLN A 331 10.23 4.85 10.88
N ARG A 332 8.95 4.85 11.28
CA ARG A 332 7.81 5.27 10.43
C ARG A 332 7.92 6.72 9.96
N ARG A 333 8.51 7.63 10.75
CA ARG A 333 8.77 9.02 10.32
C ARG A 333 9.82 9.06 9.22
N ILE A 334 10.92 8.32 9.36
CA ILE A 334 11.95 8.21 8.30
C ILE A 334 11.35 7.59 7.03
N GLU A 335 10.49 6.57 7.17
CA GLU A 335 9.80 5.96 6.04
C GLU A 335 8.92 6.97 5.29
N THR A 336 8.18 7.77 6.05
CA THR A 336 7.28 8.81 5.53
C THR A 336 8.06 9.91 4.82
N GLU A 337 9.14 10.39 5.42
CA GLU A 337 9.96 11.45 4.83
C GLU A 337 10.72 10.96 3.58
N THR A 338 11.18 9.71 3.58
CA THR A 338 11.75 9.09 2.39
C THR A 338 10.73 9.03 1.25
N ARG A 339 9.49 8.65 1.55
CA ARG A 339 8.40 8.62 0.56
C ARG A 339 8.08 10.03 0.05
N ARG A 340 8.02 11.02 0.96
CA ARG A 340 7.84 12.44 0.62
C ARG A 340 8.89 12.92 -0.39
N GLN A 341 10.17 12.67 -0.14
CA GLN A 341 11.23 13.08 -1.07
C GLN A 341 11.13 12.35 -2.42
N ARG A 342 10.69 11.09 -2.43
CA ARG A 342 10.46 10.35 -3.67
C ARG A 342 9.30 10.92 -4.49
N ASP A 343 8.20 11.29 -3.84
CA ASP A 343 7.05 11.90 -4.50
C ASP A 343 7.43 13.26 -5.12
N ILE A 344 8.23 14.06 -4.40
CA ILE A 344 8.81 15.31 -4.93
C ILE A 344 9.71 15.03 -6.12
N ALA A 345 10.67 14.10 -6.00
CA ALA A 345 11.58 13.75 -7.10
C ALA A 345 10.81 13.25 -8.32
N TYR A 346 9.74 12.49 -8.10
CA TYR A 346 8.92 11.94 -9.18
C TYR A 346 8.19 13.04 -9.94
N MET A 347 7.54 13.97 -9.23
CA MET A 347 6.89 15.12 -9.84
C MET A 347 7.90 16.06 -10.52
N ALA A 348 9.06 16.29 -9.90
CA ALA A 348 10.15 17.10 -10.45
C ALA A 348 10.70 16.52 -11.76
N ASN A 349 10.89 15.21 -11.82
CA ASN A 349 11.30 14.54 -13.04
C ASN A 349 10.25 14.68 -14.16
N ALA A 350 8.96 14.60 -13.81
CA ALA A 350 7.86 14.80 -14.76
C ALA A 350 7.75 16.25 -15.24
N SER A 351 8.03 17.24 -14.38
CA SER A 351 8.06 18.66 -14.75
C SER A 351 9.33 19.08 -15.48
N GLY A 352 10.41 18.31 -15.38
CA GLY A 352 11.70 18.58 -16.02
C GLY A 352 12.76 19.22 -15.11
N ASP A 353 12.47 19.43 -13.82
CA ASP A 353 13.43 20.00 -12.86
C ASP A 353 14.44 18.95 -12.38
N LYS A 354 15.50 18.74 -13.16
CA LYS A 354 16.58 17.79 -12.84
C LYS A 354 17.39 18.17 -11.61
N VAL A 355 17.45 19.46 -11.27
CA VAL A 355 18.17 19.94 -10.07
C VAL A 355 17.43 19.49 -8.83
N LEU A 356 16.11 19.67 -8.78
CA LEU A 356 15.29 19.21 -7.66
C LEU A 356 15.31 17.67 -7.52
N VAL A 357 15.33 16.93 -8.63
CA VAL A 357 15.49 15.46 -8.61
C VAL A 357 16.76 15.09 -7.83
N ARG A 358 17.92 15.67 -8.20
CA ARG A 358 19.20 15.38 -7.53
C ARG A 358 19.16 15.70 -6.04
N GLN A 359 18.61 16.86 -5.67
CA GLN A 359 18.47 17.27 -4.27
C GLN A 359 17.63 16.29 -3.44
N CYS A 360 16.54 15.77 -4.02
CA CYS A 360 15.71 14.77 -3.36
C CYS A 360 16.41 13.42 -3.27
N GLU A 361 17.17 13.00 -4.29
CA GLU A 361 17.97 11.77 -4.27
C GLU A 361 19.00 11.79 -3.14
N ASP A 362 19.72 12.90 -2.95
CA ASP A 362 20.70 13.06 -1.87
C ASP A 362 20.03 12.90 -0.49
N LYS A 363 18.84 13.49 -0.30
CA LYS A 363 18.05 13.33 0.93
C LYS A 363 17.57 11.89 1.12
N ILE A 364 17.10 11.23 0.06
CA ILE A 364 16.66 9.83 0.12
C ILE A 364 17.80 8.91 0.56
N ILE A 365 19.02 9.15 0.06
CA ILE A 365 20.22 8.40 0.46
C ILE A 365 20.50 8.63 1.95
N ALA A 366 20.47 9.88 2.41
CA ALA A 366 20.68 10.21 3.82
C ALA A 366 19.63 9.55 4.73
N TYR A 367 18.34 9.64 4.40
CA TYR A 367 17.27 9.00 5.16
C TYR A 367 17.39 7.48 5.19
N ARG A 368 17.75 6.86 4.06
CA ARG A 368 17.98 5.40 4.00
C ARG A 368 19.12 4.97 4.90
N LYS A 369 20.23 5.71 4.90
CA LYS A 369 21.33 5.44 5.81
C LYS A 369 20.87 5.49 7.27
N THR A 370 20.23 6.59 7.68
CA THR A 370 19.68 6.72 9.04
C THR A 370 18.66 5.63 9.37
N TYR A 371 17.85 5.22 8.40
CA TYR A 371 16.90 4.12 8.56
C TYR A 371 17.60 2.79 8.84
N ASP A 372 18.61 2.46 8.03
CA ASP A 372 19.38 1.24 8.16
C ASP A 372 20.11 1.20 9.51
N ASP A 373 20.79 2.30 9.88
CA ASP A 373 21.49 2.44 11.17
C ASP A 373 20.52 2.28 12.36
N LEU A 374 19.34 2.91 12.29
CA LEU A 374 18.29 2.79 13.32
C LEU A 374 17.80 1.35 13.45
N CYS A 375 17.47 0.71 12.33
CA CYS A 375 16.92 -0.64 12.33
C CYS A 375 17.95 -1.65 12.85
N GLU A 376 19.22 -1.52 12.45
CA GLU A 376 20.30 -2.40 12.90
C GLU A 376 20.60 -2.22 14.39
N THR A 377 20.72 -0.98 14.85
CA THR A 377 21.03 -0.70 16.27
C THR A 377 19.90 -1.10 17.20
N VAL A 378 18.66 -0.81 16.82
CA VAL A 378 17.48 -1.07 17.67
C VAL A 378 16.96 -2.50 17.52
N GLY A 379 17.33 -3.21 16.45
CA GLY A 379 16.80 -4.54 16.14
C GLY A 379 15.39 -4.50 15.52
N LEU A 380 15.06 -3.44 14.78
CA LEU A 380 13.78 -3.33 14.06
C LEU A 380 13.88 -3.94 12.66
N GLU A 381 12.79 -4.58 12.23
CA GLU A 381 12.67 -5.14 10.89
C GLU A 381 12.70 -4.04 9.83
N LYS A 382 13.52 -4.22 8.79
CA LYS A 382 13.61 -3.31 7.65
C LYS A 382 12.48 -3.56 6.65
N ARG A 383 11.62 -2.56 6.46
CA ARG A 383 10.44 -2.57 5.57
C ARG A 383 10.59 -1.59 4.41
N TYR A 384 11.48 -1.91 3.46
CA TYR A 384 11.77 -1.03 2.32
C TYR A 384 10.58 -0.75 1.40
N ASN A 385 9.61 -1.68 1.33
CA ASN A 385 8.32 -1.51 0.66
C ASN A 385 7.56 -0.28 1.16
N ARG A 386 7.64 0.06 2.46
CA ARG A 386 6.99 1.25 3.02
C ARG A 386 7.63 2.56 2.55
N MET A 387 8.90 2.52 2.13
CA MET A 387 9.60 3.67 1.55
C MET A 387 9.49 3.72 0.02
N ALA A 388 8.90 2.70 -0.60
CA ALA A 388 8.81 2.64 -2.04
C ALA A 388 7.71 3.59 -2.56
N THR A 389 8.03 4.30 -3.64
CA THR A 389 7.05 4.81 -4.60
C THR A 389 6.90 3.76 -5.69
N TYR A 390 5.81 3.78 -6.46
CA TYR A 390 5.56 2.84 -7.57
C TYR A 390 6.49 3.12 -8.77
N TYR A 391 7.72 3.56 -8.53
CA TYR A 391 8.68 3.83 -9.58
C TYR A 391 8.96 2.54 -10.37
N PRO A 392 8.73 2.52 -11.69
CA PRO A 392 9.22 1.43 -12.49
C PRO A 392 10.75 1.45 -12.43
N LYS A 393 11.38 0.48 -11.75
CA LYS A 393 12.84 0.41 -11.73
C LYS A 393 13.34 0.31 -13.18
N PRO A 394 14.46 0.98 -13.55
CA PRO A 394 15.13 0.74 -14.80
C PRO A 394 15.34 -0.78 -14.95
N VAL A 395 15.11 -1.30 -16.16
CA VAL A 395 15.55 -2.65 -16.45
C VAL A 395 17.04 -2.51 -16.77
N ASP A 396 17.89 -2.80 -15.78
CA ASP A 396 19.33 -2.87 -16.02
C ASP A 396 19.60 -4.02 -16.99
N LYS A 397 20.46 -3.76 -17.98
CA LYS A 397 21.07 -4.84 -18.74
C LYS A 397 21.95 -5.65 -17.80
N THR A 398 22.07 -6.96 -18.05
CA THR A 398 23.03 -7.78 -17.30
C THR A 398 24.50 -7.38 -17.51
N ASP A 399 24.80 -6.47 -18.45
CA ASP A 399 26.15 -6.04 -18.87
C ASP A 399 26.49 -4.55 -18.62
N GLY A 400 25.68 -3.82 -17.83
CA GLY A 400 26.14 -2.56 -17.21
C GLY A 400 26.04 -1.26 -18.03
N ASN A 401 25.32 -1.21 -19.17
CA ASN A 401 25.00 0.06 -19.85
C ASN A 401 23.48 0.24 -20.10
N GLY A 402 22.85 1.06 -19.26
CA GLY A 402 21.43 1.02 -18.87
C GLY A 402 20.32 1.52 -19.81
N ILE A 403 20.21 1.04 -21.06
CA ILE A 403 18.97 1.13 -21.85
C ILE A 403 18.79 -0.12 -22.72
N ILE A 404 17.74 -0.93 -22.49
CA ILE A 404 17.39 -2.06 -23.38
C ILE A 404 16.69 -1.50 -24.63
N LYS A 405 17.14 -1.89 -25.82
CA LYS A 405 16.42 -1.65 -27.09
C LYS A 405 15.69 -2.94 -27.50
N THR A 406 14.43 -2.83 -27.89
CA THR A 406 13.65 -3.96 -28.42
C THR A 406 14.04 -4.26 -29.87
N ALA A 407 13.66 -5.43 -30.38
CA ALA A 407 13.91 -5.85 -31.76
C ALA A 407 13.33 -4.90 -32.83
N ASN A 408 12.26 -4.17 -32.50
CA ASN A 408 11.66 -3.15 -33.36
C ASN A 408 12.10 -1.72 -33.01
N GLY A 409 13.17 -1.55 -32.23
CA GLY A 409 13.82 -0.25 -31.98
C GLY A 409 13.24 0.60 -30.84
N LEU A 410 12.25 0.11 -30.08
CA LEU A 410 11.75 0.83 -28.90
C LEU A 410 12.80 0.86 -27.80
N GLN A 411 12.89 1.99 -27.09
CA GLN A 411 13.72 2.11 -25.90
C GLN A 411 12.91 1.71 -24.67
N VAL A 412 13.37 0.69 -23.96
CA VAL A 412 12.79 0.25 -22.70
C VAL A 412 13.30 1.16 -21.59
N LYS A 413 12.38 1.85 -20.92
CA LYS A 413 12.68 2.84 -19.88
C LYS A 413 12.51 2.29 -18.46
N GLY A 414 11.90 1.12 -18.29
CA GLY A 414 11.72 0.49 -16.98
C GLY A 414 10.61 -0.57 -16.92
N LEU A 415 10.53 -1.25 -15.77
CA LEU A 415 9.52 -2.26 -15.47
C LEU A 415 8.47 -1.71 -14.50
N THR A 416 7.18 -1.72 -14.84
CA THR A 416 6.12 -1.41 -13.85
C THR A 416 6.18 -2.39 -12.66
N SER A 417 5.75 -1.96 -11.46
CA SER A 417 5.72 -2.88 -10.31
C SER A 417 4.80 -4.07 -10.54
N HIS A 418 3.68 -3.88 -11.25
CA HIS A 418 2.86 -5.00 -11.71
C HIS A 418 3.67 -5.99 -12.57
N ALA A 419 4.44 -5.52 -13.55
CA ALA A 419 5.32 -6.39 -14.33
C ALA A 419 6.40 -7.07 -13.47
N ARG A 420 6.93 -6.39 -12.44
CA ARG A 420 7.93 -6.98 -11.51
C ARG A 420 7.32 -8.08 -10.66
N GLU A 421 6.17 -7.82 -10.07
CA GLU A 421 5.41 -8.76 -9.26
C GLU A 421 5.03 -9.98 -10.09
N ARG A 422 4.47 -9.77 -11.28
CA ARG A 422 4.18 -10.86 -12.22
C ARG A 422 5.42 -11.66 -12.62
N ALA A 423 6.57 -11.01 -12.77
CA ALA A 423 7.81 -11.70 -13.07
C ALA A 423 8.25 -12.59 -11.91
N ALA A 424 8.22 -12.06 -10.68
CA ALA A 424 8.58 -12.79 -9.47
C ALA A 424 7.63 -13.96 -9.19
N GLU A 425 6.30 -13.72 -9.17
CA GLU A 425 5.26 -14.74 -8.99
C GLU A 425 5.41 -15.90 -9.98
N ARG A 426 5.76 -15.58 -11.23
CA ARG A 426 5.81 -16.56 -12.32
C ARG A 426 7.20 -17.14 -12.55
N GLY A 427 8.20 -16.73 -11.75
CA GLY A 427 9.59 -17.13 -11.92
C GLY A 427 10.15 -16.77 -13.31
N VAL A 428 9.82 -15.59 -13.82
CA VAL A 428 10.36 -15.03 -15.06
C VAL A 428 11.58 -14.19 -14.72
N THR A 429 12.75 -14.56 -15.25
CA THR A 429 14.01 -13.86 -14.98
C THR A 429 14.14 -12.58 -15.81
N ASN A 430 14.95 -11.62 -15.35
CA ASN A 430 15.26 -10.42 -16.12
C ASN A 430 15.92 -10.76 -17.47
N SER A 431 16.77 -11.78 -17.49
CA SER A 431 17.38 -12.29 -18.73
C SER A 431 16.33 -12.83 -19.72
N ALA A 432 15.28 -13.51 -19.24
CA ALA A 432 14.18 -13.97 -20.09
C ALA A 432 13.37 -12.80 -20.65
N ILE A 433 13.13 -11.76 -19.85
CA ILE A 433 12.46 -10.51 -20.29
C ILE A 433 13.29 -9.80 -21.34
N GLU A 434 14.59 -9.62 -21.09
CA GLU A 434 15.53 -9.00 -22.03
C GLU A 434 15.60 -9.77 -23.35
N THR A 435 15.76 -11.09 -23.28
CA THR A 435 15.78 -11.96 -24.46
C THR A 435 14.49 -11.85 -25.25
N ALA A 436 13.33 -11.86 -24.59
CA ALA A 436 12.03 -11.71 -25.25
C ALA A 436 11.89 -10.35 -25.96
N LEU A 437 12.58 -9.32 -25.50
CA LEU A 437 12.52 -7.98 -26.10
C LEU A 437 13.52 -7.78 -27.23
N GLN A 438 14.74 -8.30 -27.09
CA GLN A 438 15.81 -8.17 -28.09
C GLN A 438 15.72 -9.23 -29.19
N LYS A 439 15.30 -10.46 -28.85
CA LYS A 439 15.20 -11.62 -29.74
C LYS A 439 13.83 -12.34 -29.55
N PRO A 440 12.70 -11.66 -29.82
CA PRO A 440 11.38 -12.28 -29.78
C PRO A 440 11.23 -13.33 -30.88
N LEU A 441 10.46 -14.38 -30.62
CA LEU A 441 9.90 -15.25 -31.66
C LEU A 441 8.91 -14.49 -32.54
N VAL A 442 8.13 -13.57 -31.94
CA VAL A 442 7.21 -12.71 -32.69
C VAL A 442 6.95 -11.40 -31.93
N VAL A 443 6.88 -10.30 -32.68
CA VAL A 443 6.36 -9.01 -32.21
C VAL A 443 4.97 -8.83 -32.80
N LYS A 444 3.98 -8.55 -31.95
CA LYS A 444 2.61 -8.25 -32.41
C LYS A 444 2.47 -6.76 -32.71
N GLU A 445 1.48 -6.43 -33.55
CA GLU A 445 1.09 -5.03 -33.74
C GLU A 445 0.62 -4.39 -32.43
N PRO A 446 0.86 -3.09 -32.22
CA PRO A 446 0.31 -2.37 -31.08
C PRO A 446 -1.21 -2.42 -31.08
N ILE A 447 -1.79 -2.88 -29.98
CA ILE A 447 -3.24 -2.85 -29.77
C ILE A 447 -3.55 -1.61 -28.92
N ILE A 448 -4.58 -0.88 -29.34
CA ILE A 448 -5.13 0.25 -28.58
C ILE A 448 -6.38 -0.26 -27.89
N ASP A 449 -6.43 -0.15 -26.57
CA ASP A 449 -7.63 -0.51 -25.82
C ASP A 449 -8.73 0.55 -26.02
N VAL A 450 -9.93 0.28 -25.50
CA VAL A 450 -11.08 1.21 -25.48
C VAL A 450 -10.79 2.54 -24.77
N TYR A 451 -9.59 2.69 -24.21
CA TYR A 451 -9.13 3.82 -23.42
C TYR A 451 -7.92 4.54 -24.06
N GLY A 452 -7.58 4.22 -25.31
CA GLY A 452 -6.50 4.88 -26.05
C GLY A 452 -5.10 4.44 -25.64
N ARG A 453 -4.96 3.45 -24.76
CA ARG A 453 -3.66 2.99 -24.28
C ARG A 453 -3.10 1.97 -25.26
N LYS A 454 -1.86 2.21 -25.69
CA LYS A 454 -1.16 1.29 -26.58
C LYS A 454 -0.43 0.22 -25.78
N SER A 455 -0.56 -1.02 -26.23
CA SER A 455 0.20 -2.16 -25.73
C SER A 455 0.72 -2.96 -26.91
N GLN A 456 2.03 -3.17 -26.95
CA GLN A 456 2.69 -4.00 -27.94
C GLN A 456 3.27 -5.23 -27.27
N ARG A 457 3.00 -6.41 -27.85
CA ARG A 457 3.40 -7.70 -27.28
C ARG A 457 4.63 -8.26 -27.97
N PHE A 458 5.62 -8.62 -27.18
CA PHE A 458 6.84 -9.32 -27.55
C PHE A 458 6.77 -10.74 -26.97
N ILE A 459 6.80 -11.75 -27.83
CA ILE A 459 6.73 -13.16 -27.41
C ILE A 459 8.11 -13.77 -27.63
N GLY A 460 8.84 -14.08 -26.56
CA GLY A 460 10.08 -14.86 -26.60
C GLY A 460 9.89 -16.31 -26.17
N GLU A 461 10.94 -17.11 -26.22
CA GLU A 461 10.89 -18.54 -25.86
C GLU A 461 10.52 -18.77 -24.39
N ASN A 462 11.09 -17.97 -23.49
CA ASN A 462 10.97 -18.16 -22.04
C ASN A 462 10.03 -17.13 -21.38
N ALA A 463 9.76 -16.00 -22.04
CA ALA A 463 8.91 -14.94 -21.52
C ALA A 463 8.11 -14.26 -22.64
N THR A 464 6.89 -13.84 -22.30
CA THR A 464 6.08 -12.93 -23.10
C THR A 464 5.95 -11.62 -22.35
N VAL A 465 6.23 -10.51 -23.03
CA VAL A 465 6.36 -9.18 -22.45
C VAL A 465 5.45 -8.22 -23.20
N ASN A 466 4.63 -7.45 -22.48
CA ASN A 466 3.89 -6.34 -23.07
C ASN A 466 4.55 -5.01 -22.70
N ILE A 467 4.80 -4.17 -23.70
CA ILE A 467 5.36 -2.82 -23.56
C ILE A 467 4.32 -1.79 -23.99
N ASN A 468 4.30 -0.64 -23.32
CA ASN A 468 3.65 0.54 -23.87
C ASN A 468 4.63 1.21 -24.86
N PRO A 469 4.34 1.23 -26.17
CA PRO A 469 5.28 1.74 -27.17
C PRO A 469 5.51 3.26 -27.08
N ASP A 470 4.56 4.02 -26.53
CA ASP A 470 4.69 5.47 -26.39
C ASP A 470 5.60 5.83 -25.19
N THR A 471 5.55 5.03 -24.11
CA THR A 471 6.32 5.31 -22.89
C THR A 471 7.59 4.48 -22.75
N GLY A 472 7.71 3.37 -23.48
CA GLY A 472 8.81 2.41 -23.35
C GLY A 472 8.78 1.60 -22.05
N THR A 473 7.64 1.55 -21.35
CA THR A 473 7.54 0.88 -20.04
C THR A 473 6.97 -0.52 -20.19
N ILE A 474 7.56 -1.50 -19.50
CA ILE A 474 7.04 -2.88 -19.46
C ILE A 474 5.81 -2.94 -18.55
N ILE A 475 4.66 -3.23 -19.15
CA ILE A 475 3.33 -3.24 -18.51
C ILE A 475 3.10 -4.53 -17.74
N THR A 476 3.48 -5.67 -18.32
CA THR A 476 3.29 -7.00 -17.72
C THR A 476 4.15 -8.05 -18.39
N THR A 477 4.39 -9.19 -17.72
CA THR A 477 5.19 -10.30 -18.22
C THR A 477 4.69 -11.66 -17.68
N TRP A 478 4.94 -12.74 -18.41
CA TRP A 478 4.65 -14.12 -18.01
C TRP A 478 5.53 -15.12 -18.75
N LYS A 479 5.61 -16.36 -18.25
CA LYS A 479 6.28 -17.47 -18.95
C LYS A 479 5.54 -17.80 -20.25
N THR A 480 6.26 -17.89 -21.36
CA THR A 480 5.65 -18.30 -22.63
C THR A 480 5.28 -19.79 -22.55
N GLY A 481 4.01 -20.11 -22.82
CA GLY A 481 3.54 -21.50 -22.79
C GLY A 481 4.13 -22.33 -23.94
N LYS A 482 4.35 -23.63 -23.71
CA LYS A 482 4.94 -24.57 -24.70
C LYS A 482 4.23 -24.57 -26.05
N ALA A 483 2.90 -24.50 -26.06
CA ALA A 483 2.10 -24.44 -27.29
C ALA A 483 2.38 -23.15 -28.09
N THR A 484 2.51 -22.02 -27.39
CA THR A 484 2.86 -20.72 -27.99
C THR A 484 4.28 -20.73 -28.55
N VAL A 485 5.24 -21.32 -27.83
CA VAL A 485 6.61 -21.51 -28.32
C VAL A 485 6.58 -22.36 -29.59
N LYS A 486 5.98 -23.55 -29.58
CA LYS A 486 5.89 -24.44 -30.75
C LYS A 486 5.24 -23.75 -31.96
N LYS A 487 4.26 -22.88 -31.72
CA LYS A 487 3.56 -22.13 -32.79
C LYS A 487 4.46 -21.11 -33.49
N TYR A 488 5.32 -20.40 -32.75
CA TYR A 488 6.11 -19.28 -33.29
C TYR A 488 7.59 -19.60 -33.49
N LYS A 489 8.11 -20.67 -32.86
CA LYS A 489 9.46 -21.22 -33.05
C LYS A 489 9.48 -22.16 -34.25
N LYS A 490 8.97 -21.72 -35.41
CA LYS A 490 9.05 -22.51 -36.65
C LYS A 490 10.50 -23.01 -36.82
N GLU A 491 10.65 -24.31 -37.09
CA GLU A 491 11.92 -25.01 -37.32
C GLU A 491 12.83 -24.28 -38.31
#